data_AF-K0B6S7-F1
#
_entry.id   AF-K0B6S7-F1
#
_cell.length_a   1.000
_cell.length_b   1.000
_cell.length_c   1.000
_cell.angle_alpha   90.00
_cell.angle_beta   90.00
_cell.angle_gamma   90.00
#
_symmetry.space_group_name_H-M   'P 1'
#
loop_
_entity.id
_entity.type
_entity.pdbx_description
1 polymer ?
#
loop_
_entity_poly.entity_id
_entity_poly.type
_entity_poly.pdbx_seq_one_letter_code
_entity_poly.pdbx_strand_id
1 'polypeptide(L)'
;MVEFDEEREEATNQALKVLEEWGAESKFIWFRELHRITDIDKGLLRNIINDLKKSKEIKEMHGTNNRIFFCLRKYYIKCRDVEFRFKGKEIMLRDGSKTKIIAGATKATERTRKRLEKQKNKRRAKSFTKTKTKDLTNHKKSSACLLAKLDSARFSFADSATSSVISYS
;
A
#
# COMPACT_ATOMS: atom_id res chain seq x y z
N MET A 1 51.31 3.82 -17.43
CA MET A 1 49.99 3.17 -17.32
C MET A 1 49.79 2.50 -15.95
N VAL A 2 50.51 2.93 -14.90
CA VAL A 2 50.48 2.32 -13.55
C VAL A 2 50.00 3.33 -12.49
N GLU A 3 50.36 4.62 -12.62
CA GLU A 3 49.92 5.68 -11.68
C GLU A 3 48.39 5.85 -11.56
N PHE A 4 47.64 5.70 -12.67
CA PHE A 4 46.19 5.90 -12.65
C PHE A 4 45.44 4.84 -11.83
N ASP A 5 46.01 3.64 -11.67
CA ASP A 5 45.43 2.61 -10.83
C ASP A 5 45.78 2.84 -9.35
N GLU A 6 46.98 3.35 -9.04
CA GLU A 6 47.37 3.69 -7.66
C GLU A 6 46.47 4.79 -7.07
N GLU A 7 46.26 5.89 -7.79
CA GLU A 7 45.36 6.98 -7.35
C GLU A 7 43.92 6.48 -7.13
N ARG A 8 43.48 5.55 -7.97
CA ARG A 8 42.14 4.95 -7.86
C ARG A 8 42.07 4.02 -6.65
N GLU A 9 43.08 3.22 -6.40
CA GLU A 9 43.16 2.34 -5.23
C GLU A 9 43.15 3.15 -3.93
N GLU A 10 43.90 4.25 -3.88
CA GLU A 10 43.88 5.18 -2.75
C GLU A 10 42.48 5.77 -2.49
N ALA A 11 41.82 6.28 -3.54
CA ALA A 11 40.45 6.78 -3.44
C ALA A 11 39.46 5.69 -3.01
N THR A 12 39.68 4.45 -3.43
CA THR A 12 38.87 3.29 -3.05
C THR A 12 39.03 2.97 -1.57
N ASN A 13 40.27 2.97 -1.08
CA ASN A 13 40.60 2.74 0.32
C ASN A 13 40.02 3.83 1.23
N GLN A 14 40.08 5.09 0.80
CA GLN A 14 39.43 6.20 1.52
C GLN A 14 37.91 6.01 1.63
N ALA A 15 37.25 5.65 0.53
CA ALA A 15 35.81 5.40 0.53
C ALA A 15 35.43 4.21 1.43
N LEU A 16 36.23 3.14 1.42
CA LEU A 16 36.02 1.98 2.29
C LEU A 16 36.18 2.33 3.77
N LYS A 17 37.18 3.13 4.13
CA LYS A 17 37.40 3.58 5.51
C LYS A 17 36.20 4.36 6.05
N VAL A 18 35.69 5.32 5.27
CA VAL A 18 34.48 6.09 5.65
C VAL A 18 33.27 5.16 5.78
N LEU A 19 33.09 4.21 4.87
CA LEU A 19 32.00 3.23 4.95
C LEU A 19 32.11 2.32 6.18
N GLU A 20 33.33 2.02 6.64
CA GLU A 20 33.58 1.22 7.84
C GLU A 20 33.27 1.99 9.12
N GLU A 21 33.72 3.24 9.23
CA GLU A 21 33.42 4.13 10.37
C GLU A 21 31.91 4.30 10.57
N TRP A 22 31.19 4.61 9.48
CA TRP A 22 29.73 4.77 9.52
C TRP A 22 28.98 3.45 9.71
N GLY A 23 29.54 2.36 9.18
CA GLY A 23 29.01 1.01 9.39
C GLY A 23 29.12 0.59 10.86
N ALA A 24 30.21 0.95 11.55
CA ALA A 24 30.39 0.71 12.97
C ALA A 24 29.34 1.48 13.82
N GLU A 25 29.04 2.72 13.44
CA GLU A 25 27.95 3.50 14.04
C GLU A 25 26.54 3.01 13.66
N SER A 26 26.44 1.95 12.85
CA SER A 26 25.18 1.38 12.35
C SER A 26 24.33 2.37 11.54
N LYS A 27 24.99 3.32 10.86
CA LYS A 27 24.34 4.33 10.01
C LYS A 27 24.51 4.00 8.53
N PHE A 28 23.54 4.42 7.74
CA PHE A 28 23.61 4.38 6.29
C PHE A 28 24.18 5.69 5.74
N ILE A 29 25.07 5.60 4.75
CA ILE A 29 25.61 6.78 4.06
C ILE A 29 24.84 7.02 2.76
N TRP A 30 24.55 8.28 2.47
CA TRP A 30 24.06 8.71 1.16
C TRP A 30 25.22 9.09 0.24
N PHE A 31 25.13 8.78 -1.06
CA PHE A 31 26.11 9.16 -2.10
C PHE A 31 26.67 10.59 -1.96
N ARG A 32 25.80 11.57 -1.75
CA ARG A 32 26.21 12.99 -1.65
C ARG A 32 27.02 13.27 -0.39
N GLU A 33 26.71 12.55 0.69
CA GLU A 33 27.43 12.70 1.94
C GLU A 33 28.80 12.06 1.84
N LEU A 34 28.90 10.89 1.19
CA LEU A 34 30.18 10.25 0.91
C LEU A 34 31.12 11.18 0.13
N HIS A 35 30.61 11.79 -0.95
CA HIS A 35 31.35 12.79 -1.72
C HIS A 35 31.79 14.01 -0.89
N ARG A 36 30.98 14.46 0.08
CA ARG A 36 31.34 15.61 0.92
C ARG A 36 32.47 15.30 1.89
N ILE A 37 32.53 14.06 2.37
CA ILE A 37 33.53 13.63 3.36
C ILE A 37 34.85 13.31 2.67
N THR A 38 34.81 12.59 1.54
CA THR A 38 36.02 12.14 0.86
C THR A 38 36.55 13.14 -0.17
N ASP A 39 35.74 14.14 -0.56
CA ASP A 39 36.06 15.11 -1.62
C ASP A 39 36.53 14.48 -2.95
N ILE A 40 36.06 13.27 -3.23
CA ILE A 40 36.37 12.52 -4.45
C ILE A 40 35.42 12.96 -5.55
N ASP A 41 35.94 13.15 -6.77
CA ASP A 41 35.13 13.46 -7.95
C ASP A 41 33.95 12.50 -8.13
N LYS A 42 32.76 13.05 -8.42
CA LYS A 42 31.52 12.27 -8.59
C LYS A 42 31.65 11.14 -9.60
N GLY A 43 32.39 11.36 -10.69
CA GLY A 43 32.62 10.36 -11.74
C GLY A 43 33.42 9.17 -11.21
N LEU A 44 34.54 9.47 -10.55
CA LEU A 44 35.41 8.46 -9.96
C LEU A 44 34.71 7.69 -8.84
N LEU A 45 34.00 8.39 -7.95
CA LEU A 45 33.22 7.78 -6.88
C LEU A 45 32.14 6.83 -7.41
N ARG A 46 31.51 7.16 -8.55
CA ARG A 46 30.51 6.30 -9.18
C ARG A 46 31.13 5.03 -9.75
N ASN A 47 32.32 5.12 -10.33
CA ASN A 47 33.06 3.96 -10.83
C ASN A 47 33.46 3.04 -9.68
N ILE A 48 34.05 3.60 -8.61
CA ILE A 48 34.42 2.87 -7.39
C ILE A 48 33.21 2.14 -6.81
N ILE A 49 32.09 2.83 -6.60
CA ILE A 49 30.88 2.20 -6.05
C ILE A 49 30.34 1.10 -6.98
N ASN A 50 30.40 1.28 -8.31
CA ASN A 50 29.97 0.26 -9.25
C ASN A 50 30.84 -1.00 -9.16
N ASP A 51 32.15 -0.84 -8.96
CA ASP A 51 33.05 -1.98 -8.80
C ASP A 51 32.84 -2.67 -7.45
N LEU A 52 32.71 -1.91 -6.36
CA LEU A 52 32.36 -2.45 -5.04
C LEU A 52 31.00 -3.15 -5.01
N LYS A 53 30.06 -2.74 -5.88
CA LYS A 53 28.79 -3.44 -6.10
C LYS A 53 28.99 -4.78 -6.82
N LYS A 54 29.84 -4.83 -7.86
CA LYS A 54 30.16 -6.08 -8.57
C LYS A 54 30.82 -7.09 -7.63
N SER A 55 31.75 -6.63 -6.78
CA SER A 55 32.42 -7.43 -5.75
C SER A 55 31.51 -7.84 -4.58
N LYS A 56 30.27 -7.34 -4.52
CA LYS A 56 29.25 -7.62 -3.49
C LYS A 56 29.67 -7.23 -2.06
N GLU A 57 30.63 -6.33 -1.94
CA GLU A 57 31.12 -5.80 -0.66
C GLU A 57 30.15 -4.77 -0.08
N ILE A 58 29.49 -4.00 -0.96
CA ILE A 58 28.49 -3.00 -0.60
C ILE A 58 27.08 -3.50 -0.91
N LYS A 59 26.14 -3.19 -0.02
CA LYS A 59 24.70 -3.33 -0.25
C LYS A 59 24.07 -1.95 -0.42
N GLU A 60 23.18 -1.86 -1.40
CA GLU A 60 22.37 -0.67 -1.63
C GLU A 60 20.98 -0.81 -0.97
N MET A 61 20.48 0.31 -0.44
CA MET A 61 19.15 0.42 0.14
C MET A 61 18.44 1.62 -0.47
N HIS A 62 17.22 1.40 -0.93
CA HIS A 62 16.36 2.47 -1.42
C HIS A 62 15.57 3.06 -0.25
N GLY A 63 15.75 4.36 0.00
CA GLY A 63 14.97 5.10 0.98
C GLY A 63 13.62 5.59 0.43
N THR A 64 12.84 6.25 1.29
CA THR A 64 11.48 6.76 0.97
C THR A 64 11.43 7.96 0.03
N ASN A 65 12.57 8.56 -0.33
CA ASN A 65 12.68 9.76 -1.18
C ASN A 65 13.54 9.52 -2.45
N ASN A 66 13.53 8.30 -3.02
CA ASN A 66 14.42 7.88 -4.12
C ASN A 66 15.92 8.07 -3.81
N ARG A 67 16.28 8.22 -2.52
CA ARG A 67 17.67 8.30 -2.08
C ARG A 67 18.25 6.89 -2.01
N ILE A 68 19.44 6.74 -2.57
CA ILE A 68 20.17 5.48 -2.53
C ILE A 68 21.18 5.58 -1.39
N PHE A 69 21.04 4.68 -0.44
CA PHE A 69 21.93 4.53 0.70
C PHE A 69 22.87 3.36 0.47
N PHE A 70 24.11 3.51 0.95
CA PHE A 70 25.16 2.51 0.86
C PHE A 70 25.61 2.09 2.25
N CYS A 71 25.93 0.82 2.39
CA CYS A 71 26.52 0.24 3.59
C CYS A 71 27.34 -0.99 3.20
N LEU A 72 28.38 -1.28 3.97
CA LEU A 72 29.10 -2.55 3.84
C LEU A 72 28.19 -3.71 4.21
N ARG A 73 28.34 -4.82 3.47
CA ARG A 73 27.55 -6.03 3.67
C ARG A 73 27.69 -6.61 5.09
N LYS A 74 28.85 -6.44 5.72
CA LYS A 74 29.12 -6.86 7.12
C LYS A 74 28.18 -6.18 8.11
N TYR A 75 27.92 -4.89 7.94
CA TYR A 75 27.11 -4.08 8.86
C TYR A 75 25.63 -4.04 8.48
N TYR A 76 25.29 -4.56 7.29
CA TYR A 76 23.94 -4.51 6.73
C TYR A 76 22.83 -4.99 7.68
N ILE A 77 23.05 -6.13 8.35
CA ILE A 77 22.04 -6.70 9.28
C ILE A 77 21.83 -5.77 10.47
N LYS A 78 22.91 -5.22 11.04
CA LYS A 78 22.85 -4.28 12.17
C LYS A 78 22.15 -2.97 11.77
N CYS A 79 22.53 -2.37 10.65
CA CYS A 79 21.93 -1.12 10.17
C CYS A 79 20.45 -1.30 9.84
N ARG A 80 20.08 -2.43 9.21
CA ARG A 80 18.69 -2.80 8.96
C ARG A 80 17.94 -2.96 10.28
N ASP A 81 18.49 -3.71 11.23
CA ASP A 81 17.81 -3.97 12.49
C ASP A 81 17.59 -2.70 13.31
N VAL A 82 18.49 -1.71 13.29
CA VAL A 82 18.29 -0.41 13.95
C VAL A 82 17.15 0.39 13.30
N GLU A 83 17.10 0.48 11.97
CA GLU A 83 16.01 1.17 11.27
C GLU A 83 14.65 0.50 11.46
N PHE A 84 14.63 -0.82 11.61
CA PHE A 84 13.42 -1.62 11.78
C PHE A 84 13.07 -1.91 13.25
N ARG A 85 13.97 -1.65 14.21
CA ARG A 85 13.77 -1.92 15.64
C ARG A 85 12.53 -1.23 16.20
N PHE A 86 12.19 -0.06 15.65
CA PHE A 86 11.06 0.78 16.05
C PHE A 86 9.93 0.83 15.01
N LYS A 87 10.13 0.25 13.81
CA LYS A 87 9.07 0.18 12.79
C LYS A 87 8.15 -1.00 13.11
N GLY A 88 6.96 -0.70 13.62
CA GLY A 88 5.87 -1.68 13.72
C GLY A 88 5.80 -2.48 15.02
N LYS A 89 6.74 -2.31 15.97
CA LYS A 89 6.57 -2.84 17.33
C LYS A 89 5.66 -1.89 18.12
N GLU A 90 4.61 -2.46 18.73
CA GLU A 90 3.85 -1.75 19.77
C GLU A 90 4.75 -1.60 21.00
N ILE A 91 5.06 -0.36 21.38
CA ILE A 91 5.73 -0.09 22.64
C ILE A 91 4.62 0.14 23.67
N MET A 92 4.68 -0.59 24.78
CA MET A 92 3.85 -0.33 25.95
C MET A 92 4.43 0.89 26.66
N LEU A 93 3.67 1.98 26.77
CA LEU A 93 4.03 3.06 27.69
C LEU A 93 3.88 2.55 29.14
N ARG A 94 4.52 3.23 30.10
CA ARG A 94 4.44 2.91 31.53
C ARG A 94 2.99 2.90 32.05
N ASP A 95 2.09 3.59 31.35
CA ASP A 95 0.65 3.71 31.64
C ASP A 95 -0.20 2.57 31.03
N GLY A 96 0.43 1.56 30.41
CA GLY A 96 -0.26 0.40 29.81
C GLY A 96 -0.92 0.65 28.45
N SER A 97 -0.85 1.86 27.92
CA SER A 97 -1.41 2.22 26.61
C SER A 97 -0.51 1.73 25.46
N LYS A 98 -1.12 1.02 24.49
CA LYS A 98 -0.47 0.54 23.27
C LYS A 98 -0.50 1.63 22.21
N THR A 99 0.66 2.19 21.84
CA THR A 99 0.76 3.10 20.70
C THR A 99 1.74 2.58 19.65
N LYS A 100 1.31 2.61 18.39
CA LYS A 100 2.14 2.26 17.23
C LYS A 100 2.90 3.50 16.78
N ILE A 101 4.22 3.49 16.87
CA ILE A 101 5.05 4.50 16.23
C ILE A 101 5.12 4.14 14.74
N ILE A 102 4.18 4.65 13.95
CA ILE A 102 4.22 4.55 12.49
C ILE A 102 4.87 5.83 11.96
N ALA A 103 6.11 5.73 11.51
CA ALA A 103 6.75 6.80 10.76
C ALA A 103 5.90 7.10 9.51
N GLY A 104 5.34 8.31 9.43
CA GLY A 104 4.48 8.76 8.33
C GLY A 104 3.00 8.94 8.69
N ALA A 105 2.55 8.54 9.88
CA ALA A 105 1.21 8.85 10.38
C ALA A 105 1.11 10.33 10.82
N THR A 106 1.26 11.24 9.88
CA THR A 106 0.92 12.65 10.11
C THR A 106 -0.60 12.77 10.29
N LYS A 107 -1.07 13.77 11.05
CA LYS A 107 -2.51 14.10 11.15
C LYS A 107 -3.19 14.20 9.77
N ALA A 108 -2.44 14.54 8.72
CA ALA A 108 -2.91 14.57 7.34
C ALA A 108 -3.26 13.17 6.79
N THR A 109 -2.38 12.18 6.95
CA THR A 109 -2.65 10.80 6.50
C THR A 109 -3.85 10.15 7.21
N GLU A 110 -4.03 10.42 8.51
CA GLU A 110 -5.22 9.95 9.25
C GLU A 110 -6.51 10.61 8.76
N ARG A 111 -6.48 11.91 8.44
CA ARG A 111 -7.62 12.61 7.81
C ARG A 111 -7.96 12.01 6.45
N THR A 112 -6.95 11.69 5.63
CA THR A 112 -7.15 11.04 4.33
C THR A 112 -7.76 9.64 4.49
N ARG A 113 -7.30 8.85 5.47
CA ARG A 113 -7.88 7.53 5.80
C ARG A 113 -9.36 7.65 6.18
N LYS A 114 -9.69 8.57 7.10
CA LYS A 114 -11.09 8.83 7.52
C LYS A 114 -11.95 9.30 6.33
N ARG A 115 -11.41 10.11 5.42
CA ARG A 115 -12.12 10.57 4.23
C ARG A 115 -12.42 9.42 3.26
N LEU A 116 -11.45 8.55 3.01
CA LEU A 116 -11.62 7.36 2.16
C LEU A 116 -12.65 6.37 2.77
N GLU A 117 -12.60 6.17 4.08
CA GLU A 117 -13.54 5.32 4.80
C GLU A 117 -14.98 5.88 4.73
N LYS A 118 -15.16 7.20 4.91
CA LYS A 118 -16.45 7.87 4.71
C LYS A 118 -16.96 7.74 3.26
N GLN A 119 -16.08 7.83 2.26
CA GLN A 119 -16.47 7.60 0.86
C GLN A 119 -16.89 6.15 0.62
N LYS A 120 -16.15 5.17 1.16
CA LYS A 120 -16.48 3.73 1.04
C LYS A 120 -17.83 3.43 1.69
N ASN A 121 -18.10 3.98 2.86
CA ASN A 121 -19.39 3.82 3.55
C ASN A 121 -20.53 4.51 2.79
N LYS A 122 -20.32 5.69 2.21
CA LYS A 122 -21.31 6.35 1.33
C LYS A 122 -21.60 5.51 0.08
N ARG A 123 -20.59 4.88 -0.53
CA ARG A 123 -20.77 3.97 -1.68
C ARG A 123 -21.56 2.72 -1.27
N ARG A 124 -21.23 2.10 -0.13
CA ARG A 124 -21.94 0.93 0.42
C ARG A 124 -23.40 1.23 0.77
N ALA A 125 -23.69 2.37 1.38
CA ALA A 125 -25.06 2.77 1.68
C ALA A 125 -25.90 2.96 0.40
N LYS A 126 -25.33 3.61 -0.63
CA LYS A 126 -25.97 3.78 -1.94
C LYS A 126 -26.18 2.47 -2.68
N SER A 127 -25.26 1.51 -2.59
CA SER A 127 -25.46 0.20 -3.19
C SER A 127 -26.58 -0.56 -2.49
N PHE A 128 -26.61 -0.53 -1.15
CA PHE A 128 -27.66 -1.17 -0.36
C PHE A 128 -29.06 -0.62 -0.68
N THR A 129 -29.22 0.69 -0.78
CA THR A 129 -30.52 1.29 -1.11
C THR A 129 -30.96 0.98 -2.53
N LYS A 130 -30.03 0.97 -3.51
CA LYS A 130 -30.29 0.58 -4.89
C LYS A 130 -30.73 -0.88 -5.02
N THR A 131 -30.10 -1.79 -4.28
CA THR A 131 -30.50 -3.21 -4.27
C THR A 131 -31.91 -3.34 -3.70
N LYS A 132 -32.20 -2.73 -2.54
CA LYS A 132 -33.54 -2.75 -1.93
C LYS A 132 -34.63 -2.17 -2.86
N THR A 133 -34.34 -1.10 -3.59
CA THR A 133 -35.33 -0.53 -4.53
C THR A 133 -35.60 -1.46 -5.71
N LYS A 134 -34.57 -2.11 -6.25
CA LYS A 134 -34.73 -3.12 -7.30
C LYS A 134 -35.58 -4.30 -6.81
N ASP A 135 -35.30 -4.80 -5.61
CA ASP A 135 -36.04 -5.93 -5.02
C ASP A 135 -37.52 -5.58 -4.84
N LEU A 136 -37.83 -4.38 -4.33
CA LEU A 136 -39.21 -3.89 -4.20
C LEU A 136 -39.91 -3.72 -5.55
N THR A 137 -39.21 -3.22 -6.58
CA THR A 137 -39.82 -3.09 -7.92
C THR A 137 -40.08 -4.44 -8.57
N ASN A 138 -39.22 -5.43 -8.35
CA ASN A 138 -39.41 -6.79 -8.86
C ASN A 138 -40.58 -7.47 -8.14
N HIS A 139 -40.70 -7.26 -6.82
CA HIS A 139 -41.80 -7.80 -6.04
C HIS A 139 -43.15 -7.15 -6.39
N LYS A 140 -43.19 -5.85 -6.68
CA LYS A 140 -44.40 -5.18 -7.19
C LYS A 140 -44.80 -5.70 -8.57
N LYS A 141 -43.83 -5.94 -9.47
CA LYS A 141 -44.10 -6.52 -10.79
C LYS A 141 -44.62 -7.95 -10.71
N SER A 142 -44.08 -8.78 -9.80
CA SER A 142 -44.57 -10.15 -9.60
C SER A 142 -45.97 -10.17 -9.00
N SER A 143 -46.25 -9.30 -8.02
CA SER A 143 -47.59 -9.16 -7.44
C SER A 143 -48.63 -8.62 -8.44
N ALA A 144 -48.27 -7.65 -9.29
CA ALA A 144 -49.14 -7.15 -10.35
C ALA A 144 -49.42 -8.23 -11.41
N CYS A 145 -48.43 -9.06 -11.75
CA CYS A 145 -48.60 -10.20 -12.64
C CYS A 145 -49.53 -11.27 -12.04
N LEU A 146 -49.43 -11.51 -10.73
CA LEU A 146 -50.33 -12.41 -10.00
C LEU A 146 -51.77 -11.87 -9.95
N LEU A 147 -51.96 -10.58 -9.70
CA LEU A 147 -53.29 -9.94 -9.75
C LEU A 147 -53.91 -10.04 -11.15
N ALA A 148 -53.15 -9.71 -12.19
CA ALA A 148 -53.62 -9.80 -13.57
C ALA A 148 -54.02 -11.24 -13.97
N LYS A 149 -53.29 -12.24 -13.47
CA LYS A 149 -53.65 -13.66 -13.66
C LYS A 149 -54.94 -14.04 -12.92
N LEU A 150 -55.11 -13.58 -11.68
CA LEU A 150 -56.34 -13.81 -10.90
C LEU A 150 -57.55 -13.14 -11.55
N ASP A 151 -57.42 -11.90 -12.04
CA ASP A 151 -58.49 -11.19 -12.74
C ASP A 151 -58.87 -11.88 -14.06
N SER A 152 -57.89 -12.40 -14.82
CA SER A 152 -58.18 -13.19 -16.03
C SER A 152 -58.90 -14.53 -15.72
N ALA A 153 -58.52 -15.20 -14.63
CA ALA A 153 -59.16 -16.45 -14.20
C ALA A 153 -60.60 -16.21 -13.71
N ARG A 154 -60.85 -15.06 -13.08
CA ARG A 154 -62.17 -14.63 -12.60
C ARG A 154 -63.10 -14.28 -13.77
N PHE A 155 -62.57 -13.72 -14.85
CA PHE A 155 -63.32 -13.44 -16.08
C PHE A 155 -63.72 -14.72 -16.80
N SER A 156 -62.83 -15.73 -16.88
CA SER A 156 -63.16 -17.04 -17.47
C SER A 156 -64.18 -17.87 -16.68
N PHE A 157 -64.31 -17.64 -15.36
CA PHE A 157 -65.29 -18.35 -14.54
C PHE A 157 -66.70 -17.73 -14.66
N ALA A 158 -66.79 -16.42 -14.91
CA ALA A 158 -68.06 -15.70 -15.05
C ALA A 158 -68.84 -16.09 -16.33
N ASP A 159 -68.15 -16.45 -17.42
CA ASP A 159 -68.79 -16.93 -18.66
C ASP A 159 -69.34 -18.37 -18.56
N SER A 160 -68.88 -19.17 -17.58
CA SER A 160 -69.42 -20.52 -17.34
C SER A 160 -70.69 -20.54 -16.47
N ALA A 161 -70.99 -19.46 -15.75
CA ALA A 161 -72.12 -19.38 -14.82
C ALA A 161 -73.41 -18.82 -15.46
N THR A 162 -73.35 -18.31 -16.69
CA THR A 162 -74.52 -17.76 -17.43
C THR A 162 -75.11 -18.73 -18.45
N SER A 163 -74.50 -19.91 -18.66
CA SER A 163 -74.97 -20.89 -19.67
C SER A 163 -75.92 -21.97 -19.14
N SER A 164 -76.36 -21.93 -17.87
CA SER A 164 -77.23 -22.98 -17.29
C SER A 164 -78.65 -22.54 -16.92
N VAL A 165 -79.12 -21.38 -17.37
CA VAL A 165 -80.53 -20.98 -17.20
C VAL A 165 -81.06 -20.38 -18.49
N ILE A 166 -81.70 -21.20 -19.31
CA ILE A 166 -82.94 -20.94 -20.09
C ILE A 166 -83.21 -22.25 -20.85
N SER A 167 -84.04 -23.11 -20.26
CA SER A 167 -84.63 -24.28 -20.90
C SER A 167 -86.01 -24.48 -20.31
N TYR A 168 -86.94 -23.56 -20.53
CA TYR A 168 -88.37 -23.84 -20.38
C TYR A 168 -89.17 -22.91 -21.29
N SER A 169 -89.90 -23.58 -22.20
CA SER A 169 -91.14 -23.24 -22.90
C SER A 169 -91.05 -23.45 -24.40
#